data_AF-A0A2T2YEE0-F1
#
_entry.id   AF-A0A2T2YEE0-F1
#
_cell.length_a   1.000
_cell.length_b   1.000
_cell.length_c   1.000
_cell.angle_alpha   90.00
_cell.angle_beta   90.00
_cell.angle_gamma   90.00
#
_symmetry.space_group_name_H-M   'P 1'
#
loop_
_entity.id
_entity.type
_entity.pdbx_description
1 polymer ?
#
loop_
_entity_poly.entity_id
_entity_poly.type
_entity_poly.pdbx_seq_one_letter_code
_entity_poly.pdbx_strand_id
1 'polypeptide(L)'
;MLNQKQKKSGRKAFAITENRKKQASNLALNQRDRFDKCNLDQQRIIRTQFSNQLGGNKSSFYNALNRVNPPVSEVVFWCQIFDCRLQDLLKEPINKIPSVKELERKVDNPSFKQGQLDI
;
A
#
# COMPACT_ATOMS: atom_id res chain seq x y z
N MET A 1 18.75 27.94 -51.79
CA MET A 1 19.89 27.33 -51.05
C MET A 1 19.34 26.60 -49.83
N LEU A 2 19.68 25.32 -49.71
CA LEU A 2 19.46 24.47 -48.54
C LEU A 2 20.17 25.06 -47.31
N ASN A 3 19.58 24.99 -46.11
CA ASN A 3 20.15 24.10 -45.07
C ASN A 3 19.25 23.81 -43.87
N GLN A 4 19.33 22.54 -43.48
CA GLN A 4 18.72 21.83 -42.37
C GLN A 4 19.12 22.40 -41.00
N LYS A 5 18.28 22.22 -39.97
CA LYS A 5 18.58 21.29 -38.84
C LYS A 5 17.49 21.26 -37.78
N GLN A 6 17.11 20.04 -37.45
CA GLN A 6 16.23 19.60 -36.38
C GLN A 6 16.76 20.03 -34.99
N LYS A 7 15.86 20.36 -34.06
CA LYS A 7 16.01 19.99 -32.65
C LYS A 7 14.66 19.60 -32.04
N LYS A 8 14.54 18.31 -31.74
CA LYS A 8 13.54 17.74 -30.85
C LYS A 8 13.76 18.32 -29.44
N SER A 9 12.74 18.93 -28.84
CA SER A 9 12.55 18.92 -27.39
C SER A 9 11.22 18.20 -27.17
N GLY A 10 11.13 17.06 -26.49
CA GLY A 10 11.88 16.68 -25.31
C GLY A 10 10.92 16.78 -24.12
N ARG A 11 9.95 15.87 -24.09
CA ARG A 11 9.10 15.44 -22.97
C ARG A 11 8.37 16.53 -22.16
N LYS A 12 7.03 16.52 -22.30
CA LYS A 12 6.06 17.06 -21.34
C LYS A 12 6.44 16.65 -19.91
N ALA A 13 6.94 17.58 -19.12
CA ALA A 13 7.00 17.43 -17.68
C ALA A 13 5.57 17.56 -17.15
N PHE A 14 4.95 16.42 -16.84
CA PHE A 14 3.74 16.41 -16.03
C PHE A 14 4.13 16.83 -14.62
N ALA A 15 4.02 18.13 -14.33
CA ALA A 15 4.01 18.63 -12.97
C ALA A 15 2.69 18.16 -12.34
N ILE A 16 2.73 16.97 -11.71
CA ILE A 16 1.62 16.50 -10.87
C ILE A 16 1.55 17.46 -9.68
N THR A 17 0.43 18.17 -9.65
CA THR A 17 0.06 19.15 -8.64
C THR A 17 -0.20 18.44 -7.30
N GLU A 18 0.79 18.37 -6.42
CA GLU A 18 0.54 17.99 -5.02
C GLU A 18 0.24 19.22 -4.17
N ASN A 19 -0.94 19.79 -4.42
CA ASN A 19 -1.64 20.65 -3.46
C ASN A 19 -2.86 19.88 -2.94
N ARG A 20 -2.64 18.78 -2.22
CA ARG A 20 -3.69 18.20 -1.37
C ARG A 20 -3.71 18.94 -0.04
N LYS A 21 -4.41 20.08 -0.10
CA LYS A 21 -4.97 20.78 1.05
C LYS A 21 -5.50 19.80 2.08
N LYS A 22 -5.13 20.05 3.33
CA LYS A 22 -5.85 19.63 4.55
C LYS A 22 -7.35 19.92 4.36
N GLN A 23 -8.14 18.88 4.13
CA GLN A 23 -9.59 18.87 4.33
C GLN A 23 -9.92 17.60 5.10
N ALA A 24 -10.33 17.76 6.36
CA ALA A 24 -10.83 16.67 7.17
C ALA A 24 -12.27 16.34 6.73
N SER A 25 -12.51 15.19 6.09
CA SER A 25 -13.83 14.51 6.04
C SER A 25 -13.87 13.25 5.15
N ASN A 26 -12.87 12.37 5.27
CA ASN A 26 -13.02 10.93 5.08
C ASN A 26 -11.81 10.31 5.77
N LEU A 27 -12.04 9.48 6.79
CA LEU A 27 -11.01 8.70 7.47
C LEU A 27 -10.49 7.64 6.50
N ALA A 28 -9.74 8.08 5.49
CA ALA A 28 -9.12 7.22 4.51
C ALA A 28 -7.91 6.56 5.15
N LEU A 29 -7.89 5.23 5.10
CA LEU A 29 -6.78 4.44 5.57
C LEU A 29 -5.57 4.64 4.65
N ASN A 30 -4.36 4.71 5.22
CA ASN A 30 -3.10 4.95 4.52
C ASN A 30 -2.37 3.66 4.10
N GLN A 31 -3.08 2.53 3.94
CA GLN A 31 -2.47 1.26 3.49
C GLN A 31 -1.77 1.39 2.14
N ARG A 32 -2.30 2.26 1.26
CA ARG A 32 -1.70 2.53 -0.04
C ARG A 32 -0.33 3.20 0.10
N ASP A 33 -0.29 4.27 0.87
CA ASP A 33 0.93 5.05 1.11
C ASP A 33 1.99 4.21 1.83
N ARG A 34 1.57 3.32 2.75
CA ARG A 34 2.45 2.33 3.38
C ARG A 34 3.02 1.33 2.38
N PHE A 35 2.18 0.79 1.50
CA PHE A 35 2.62 -0.16 0.47
C PHE A 35 3.57 0.49 -0.54
N ASP A 36 3.33 1.72 -0.95
CA ASP A 36 4.19 2.43 -1.91
C ASP A 36 5.58 2.76 -1.31
N LYS A 37 5.69 2.87 0.02
CA LYS A 37 6.98 3.00 0.74
C LYS A 37 7.74 1.68 0.88
N CYS A 38 7.12 0.53 0.63
CA CYS A 38 7.79 -0.76 0.66
C CYS A 38 8.68 -0.95 -0.57
N ASN A 39 9.81 -1.65 -0.39
CA ASN A 39 10.64 -2.13 -1.49
C ASN A 39 9.97 -3.29 -2.27
N LEU A 40 10.55 -3.68 -3.40
CA LEU A 40 9.97 -4.70 -4.28
C LEU A 40 9.74 -6.05 -3.60
N ASP A 41 10.65 -6.48 -2.72
CA ASP A 41 10.54 -7.75 -2.01
C ASP A 41 9.43 -7.71 -0.95
N GLN A 42 9.36 -6.64 -0.17
CA GLN A 42 8.28 -6.40 0.78
C GLN A 42 6.93 -6.37 0.05
N GLN A 43 6.83 -5.63 -1.06
CA GLN A 43 5.60 -5.56 -1.86
C GLN A 43 5.21 -6.93 -2.44
N ARG A 44 6.19 -7.75 -2.86
CA ARG A 44 5.95 -9.12 -3.32
C ARG A 44 5.37 -9.97 -2.20
N ILE A 45 5.99 -9.96 -1.01
CA ILE A 45 5.55 -10.76 0.13
C ILE A 45 4.15 -10.33 0.59
N ILE A 46 3.88 -9.03 0.70
CA ILE A 46 2.57 -8.49 1.09
C ILE A 46 1.48 -8.95 0.12
N ARG A 47 1.73 -8.90 -1.19
CA ARG A 47 0.77 -9.40 -2.21
C ARG A 47 0.50 -10.89 -2.06
N THR A 48 1.55 -11.69 -1.86
CA THR A 48 1.41 -13.13 -1.64
C THR A 48 0.60 -13.41 -0.38
N GLN A 49 0.87 -12.70 0.71
CA GLN A 49 0.13 -12.82 1.97
C GLN A 49 -1.35 -12.47 1.82
N PHE A 50 -1.65 -11.37 1.14
CA PHE A 50 -3.02 -10.97 0.85
C PHE A 50 -3.77 -12.08 0.09
N SER A 51 -3.15 -12.60 -0.98
CA SER A 51 -3.72 -13.67 -1.79
C SER A 51 -3.94 -14.96 -1.00
N ASN A 52 -3.05 -15.27 -0.06
CA ASN A 52 -3.15 -16.47 0.78
C ASN A 52 -4.25 -16.36 1.85
N GLN A 53 -4.50 -15.16 2.38
CA GLN A 53 -5.46 -14.96 3.47
C GLN A 53 -6.86 -14.61 3.00
N LEU A 54 -6.97 -13.65 2.08
CA LEU A 54 -8.25 -13.10 1.61
C LEU A 54 -8.66 -13.66 0.25
N GLY A 55 -7.78 -14.43 -0.39
CA GLY A 55 -7.99 -14.93 -1.74
C GLY A 55 -7.88 -13.84 -2.81
N GLY A 56 -8.17 -14.22 -4.04
CA GLY A 56 -8.22 -13.30 -5.18
C GLY A 56 -6.91 -13.21 -5.95
N ASN A 57 -6.93 -12.38 -7.00
CA ASN A 57 -5.81 -12.23 -7.92
C ASN A 57 -5.16 -10.85 -7.77
N LYS A 58 -4.17 -10.55 -8.62
CA LYS A 58 -3.45 -9.26 -8.62
C LYS A 58 -4.40 -8.07 -8.74
N SER A 59 -5.49 -8.16 -9.50
CA SER A 59 -6.48 -7.08 -9.62
C SER A 59 -7.24 -6.88 -8.31
N SER A 60 -7.68 -7.97 -7.67
CA SER A 60 -8.34 -7.93 -6.36
C SER A 60 -7.48 -7.24 -5.30
N PHE A 61 -6.17 -7.53 -5.28
CA PHE A 61 -5.22 -6.88 -4.38
C PHE A 61 -5.19 -5.35 -4.55
N TYR A 62 -5.01 -4.86 -5.79
CA TYR A 62 -4.94 -3.41 -6.00
C TYR A 62 -6.30 -2.74 -5.79
N ASN A 63 -7.40 -3.44 -6.02
CA ASN A 63 -8.73 -2.93 -5.67
C ASN A 63 -8.89 -2.77 -4.16
N ALA A 64 -8.45 -3.75 -3.36
CA ALA A 64 -8.45 -3.67 -1.91
C ALA A 64 -7.49 -2.59 -1.38
N LEU A 65 -6.32 -2.47 -2.00
CA LEU A 65 -5.31 -1.47 -1.63
C LEU A 65 -5.84 -0.03 -1.80
N ASN A 66 -6.59 0.24 -2.87
CA ASN A 66 -7.15 1.56 -3.16
C ASN A 66 -8.57 1.76 -2.60
N ARG A 67 -9.10 0.80 -1.84
CA ARG A 67 -10.47 0.85 -1.33
C ARG A 67 -10.56 1.87 -0.19
N VAL A 68 -11.50 2.81 -0.32
CA VAL A 68 -11.74 3.84 0.70
C VAL A 68 -12.36 3.23 1.97
N ASN A 69 -13.31 2.31 1.80
CA ASN A 69 -14.01 1.62 2.89
C ASN A 69 -13.78 0.11 2.80
N PRO A 70 -12.63 -0.40 3.25
CA PRO A 70 -12.36 -1.83 3.25
C PRO A 70 -13.23 -2.57 4.28
N PRO A 71 -13.64 -3.82 3.99
CA PRO A 71 -14.27 -4.70 4.96
C PRO A 71 -13.32 -4.96 6.13
N VAL A 72 -13.88 -5.36 7.27
CA VAL A 72 -13.13 -5.61 8.51
C VAL A 72 -11.97 -6.58 8.27
N SER A 73 -12.16 -7.63 7.46
CA SER A 73 -11.10 -8.59 7.12
C SER A 73 -9.87 -7.95 6.44
N GLU A 74 -10.10 -7.00 5.53
CA GLU A 74 -9.01 -6.24 4.89
C GLU A 74 -8.35 -5.28 5.88
N VAL A 75 -9.13 -4.60 6.72
CA VAL A 75 -8.59 -3.74 7.78
C VAL A 75 -7.69 -4.53 8.73
N VAL A 76 -8.15 -5.71 9.18
CA VAL A 76 -7.36 -6.63 10.01
C VAL A 76 -6.08 -7.02 9.31
N PHE A 77 -6.14 -7.41 8.03
CA PHE A 77 -4.96 -7.73 7.24
C PHE A 77 -3.97 -6.57 7.22
N TRP A 78 -4.41 -5.34 6.93
CA TRP A 78 -3.53 -4.17 6.86
C TRP A 78 -2.88 -3.85 8.21
N CYS A 79 -3.65 -3.88 9.30
CA CYS A 79 -3.12 -3.71 10.66
C CYS A 79 -2.07 -4.78 10.98
N GLN A 80 -2.39 -6.05 10.70
CA GLN A 80 -1.53 -7.17 11.00
C GLN A 80 -0.26 -7.17 10.14
N ILE A 81 -0.33 -6.91 8.83
CA ILE A 81 0.84 -6.96 7.95
C ILE A 81 1.82 -5.83 8.26
N PHE A 82 1.31 -4.61 8.49
CA PHE A 82 2.12 -3.44 8.84
C PHE A 82 2.49 -3.35 10.33
N ASP A 83 2.01 -4.30 11.15
CA ASP A 83 2.26 -4.36 12.58
C ASP A 83 1.86 -3.06 13.29
N CYS A 84 0.64 -2.62 13.02
CA CYS A 84 0.09 -1.36 13.52
C CYS A 84 -1.37 -1.49 13.97
N ARG A 85 -1.83 -0.50 14.75
CA ARG A 85 -3.24 -0.43 15.16
C ARG A 85 -4.06 0.28 14.08
N LEU A 86 -5.38 0.09 14.10
CA LEU A 86 -6.30 0.81 13.20
C LEU A 86 -6.08 2.33 13.23
N GLN A 87 -5.85 2.88 14.42
CA GLN A 87 -5.57 4.31 14.57
C GLN A 87 -4.33 4.76 13.78
N ASP A 88 -3.33 3.90 13.62
CA ASP A 88 -2.11 4.22 12.88
C ASP A 88 -2.33 4.14 11.36
N LEU A 89 -3.30 3.35 10.90
CA LEU A 89 -3.74 3.37 9.50
C LEU A 89 -4.48 4.66 9.15
N LEU A 90 -5.02 5.36 10.14
CA LEU A 90 -5.77 6.62 9.96
C LEU A 90 -4.92 7.86 10.19
N LYS A 91 -3.69 7.70 10.69
CA LYS A 91 -2.78 8.79 11.07
C LYS A 91 -1.62 8.89 10.08
N GLU A 92 -1.30 10.12 9.72
CA GLU A 92 0.01 10.51 9.23
C GLU A 92 0.81 11.14 10.39
N PRO A 93 2.13 10.93 10.49
CA PRO A 93 3.00 10.24 9.52
C PRO A 93 3.02 8.72 9.67
N ILE A 94 3.35 8.02 8.57
CA ILE A 94 3.65 6.58 8.60
C ILE A 94 4.92 6.32 9.42
N ASN A 95 4.73 5.79 10.63
CA ASN A 95 5.82 5.58 11.60
C ASN A 95 6.65 4.31 11.39
N LYS A 96 6.04 3.25 10.83
CA LYS A 96 6.68 1.93 10.74
C LYS A 96 6.34 1.25 9.41
N ILE A 97 7.37 0.76 8.72
CA ILE A 97 7.29 -0.13 7.57
C ILE A 97 7.95 -1.46 7.99
N PRO A 98 7.27 -2.61 7.84
CA PRO A 98 7.81 -3.90 8.24
C PRO A 98 9.00 -4.30 7.37
N SER A 99 10.05 -4.85 7.98
CA SER A 99 11.19 -5.44 7.27
C SER A 99 10.82 -6.74 6.55
N VAL A 100 11.63 -7.14 5.56
CA VAL A 100 11.46 -8.42 4.85
C VAL A 100 11.41 -9.61 5.83
N LYS A 101 12.33 -9.66 6.81
CA LYS A 101 12.38 -10.72 7.83
C LYS A 101 11.12 -10.78 8.71
N GLU A 102 10.48 -9.63 8.98
CA GLU A 102 9.21 -9.60 9.73
C GLU A 102 8.06 -10.10 8.87
N LEU A 103 8.03 -9.75 7.59
CA LEU A 103 7.02 -10.23 6.65
C LEU A 103 7.14 -11.73 6.38
N GLU A 104 8.36 -12.25 6.24
CA GLU A 104 8.63 -13.68 6.07
C GLU A 104 8.19 -14.49 7.29
N ARG A 105 8.49 -14.02 8.50
CA ARG A 105 7.99 -14.67 9.73
C ARG A 105 6.47 -14.76 9.79
N LYS A 106 5.75 -13.80 9.21
CA LYS A 106 4.27 -13.83 9.12
C LYS A 106 3.78 -14.81 8.06
N VAL A 107 4.60 -15.14 7.05
CA VAL A 107 4.30 -16.18 6.07
C VAL A 107 4.31 -17.56 6.71
N ASP A 108 5.31 -17.81 7.53
CA ASP A 108 5.53 -19.13 8.15
C ASP A 108 4.69 -19.33 9.42
N ASN A 109 4.09 -18.27 9.97
CA ASN A 109 3.32 -18.35 11.20
C ASN A 109 1.85 -18.74 10.94
N PRO A 110 1.40 -19.95 11.31
CA PRO A 110 0.01 -20.37 11.15
C PRO A 110 -0.97 -19.50 11.94
N SER A 111 -0.55 -18.88 13.05
CA SER A 111 -1.38 -17.96 13.83
C SER A 111 -1.72 -16.69 13.04
N PHE A 112 -0.93 -16.31 12.03
CA PHE A 112 -1.25 -15.18 11.16
C PHE A 112 -2.50 -15.46 10.31
N LYS A 113 -2.80 -16.73 9.98
CA LYS A 113 -3.98 -17.14 9.21
C LYS A 113 -5.29 -17.11 10.01
N GLN A 114 -5.20 -17.13 11.34
CA GLN A 114 -6.34 -16.97 12.22
C GLN A 114 -6.36 -15.52 12.67
N GLY A 115 -7.17 -14.68 12.02
CA GLY A 115 -7.35 -13.27 12.38
C GLY A 115 -7.94 -13.11 13.79
N GLN A 116 -7.15 -13.36 14.83
CA GLN A 116 -7.45 -12.97 16.20
C GLN A 116 -7.05 -11.51 16.35
N LEU A 117 -8.05 -10.64 16.24
CA LEU A 117 -8.04 -9.39 16.99
C LEU A 117 -8.48 -9.74 18.41
N ASP A 118 -7.59 -9.67 19.39
CA ASP A 118 -8.02 -9.40 20.76
C ASP A 118 -8.54 -7.95 20.76
N ILE A 119 -9.87 -7.81 20.78
CA ILE A 119 -10.58 -6.53 20.93
C ILE A 119 -10.92 -6.33 22.41
#